data_AF-A0A1V5YWF9-F1
#
_entry.id   AF-A0A1V5YWF9-F1
#
_cell.length_a   1.000
_cell.length_b   1.000
_cell.length_c   1.000
_cell.angle_alpha   90.00
_cell.angle_beta   90.00
_cell.angle_gamma   90.00
#
_symmetry.space_group_name_H-M   'P 1'
#
loop_
_entity.id
_entity.type
_entity.pdbx_description
1 polymer ?
#
loop_
_entity_poly.entity_id
_entity_poly.type
_entity_poly.pdbx_seq_one_letter_code
_entity_poly.pdbx_strand_id
1 'polypeptide(L)'
;MKTTFSKALRGGYQAESMTETDANGQAWQITTMKRSNGLVSCSAIQGDDNGDMFSYEMFGAKRLELAKEKTNGTEAAIKRVHAAGILEFERIQRH
;
A
#
# COMPACT_ATOMS: atom_id res chain seq x y z
N MET A 1 3.16 0.08 -12.59
CA MET A 1 3.24 -0.25 -11.14
C MET A 1 3.61 -1.71 -10.94
N LYS A 2 4.66 -2.00 -10.17
CA LYS A 2 5.10 -3.37 -9.84
C LYS A 2 4.72 -3.69 -8.40
N THR A 3 4.11 -4.86 -8.18
CA THR A 3 3.75 -5.35 -6.83
C THR A 3 4.76 -6.38 -6.34
N THR A 4 5.21 -6.22 -5.11
CA THR A 4 6.05 -7.18 -4.40
C THR A 4 5.26 -7.82 -3.27
N PHE A 5 5.35 -9.15 -3.14
CA PHE A 5 4.76 -9.90 -2.04
C PHE A 5 5.87 -10.48 -1.17
N SER A 6 5.77 -10.34 0.14
CA SER A 6 6.77 -10.85 1.07
C SER A 6 6.15 -11.35 2.36
N LYS A 7 6.89 -12.17 3.10
CA LYS A 7 6.52 -12.54 4.47
C LYS A 7 6.91 -11.42 5.42
N ALA A 8 5.98 -10.98 6.25
CA ALA A 8 6.23 -10.00 7.29
C ALA A 8 7.02 -10.61 8.46
N LEU A 9 7.88 -9.81 9.09
CA LEU A 9 8.76 -10.20 10.20
C LEU A 9 8.03 -10.85 11.40
N ARG A 10 6.74 -10.54 11.61
CA ARG A 10 5.94 -11.04 12.74
C ARG A 10 5.06 -12.24 12.39
N GLY A 11 5.31 -12.88 11.26
CA GLY A 11 4.47 -13.96 10.73
C GLY A 11 3.24 -13.40 10.02
N GLY A 12 3.12 -13.70 8.73
CA GLY A 12 2.06 -13.19 7.86
C GLY A 12 2.61 -12.77 6.50
N TYR A 13 1.73 -12.39 5.59
CA TYR A 13 2.10 -11.86 4.29
C TYR A 13 1.85 -10.35 4.24
N GLN A 14 2.62 -9.66 3.41
CA GLN A 14 2.40 -8.28 3.04
C GLN A 14 2.57 -8.10 1.53
N ALA A 15 1.97 -7.04 1.00
CA ALA A 15 2.13 -6.62 -0.37
C ALA A 15 2.45 -5.15 -0.44
N GLU A 16 3.35 -4.77 -1.33
CA GLU A 16 3.75 -3.40 -1.55
C GLU A 16 3.80 -3.11 -3.05
N SER A 17 3.26 -1.96 -3.44
CA SER A 17 3.37 -1.43 -4.79
C SER A 17 3.77 0.04 -4.71
N MET A 18 4.50 0.51 -5.72
CA MET A 18 4.88 1.92 -5.85
C MET A 18 4.42 2.45 -7.21
N THR A 19 3.80 3.62 -7.22
CA THR A 19 3.50 4.33 -8.46
C THR A 19 4.78 4.83 -9.11
N GLU A 20 4.69 5.27 -10.36
CA GLU A 20 5.75 6.06 -10.96
C GLU A 20 5.91 7.38 -10.21
N THR A 21 7.15 7.86 -10.15
CA THR A 21 7.51 9.17 -9.61
C THR A 21 6.99 10.25 -10.56
N ASP A 22 6.28 11.24 -10.03
CA ASP A 22 5.79 12.36 -10.82
C ASP A 22 6.89 13.41 -11.09
N ALA A 23 6.54 14.45 -11.85
CA ALA A 23 7.47 15.52 -12.20
C ALA A 23 7.99 16.34 -11.00
N ASN A 24 7.37 16.20 -9.82
CA ASN A 24 7.78 16.85 -8.58
C ASN A 24 8.63 15.93 -7.69
N GLY A 25 8.97 14.72 -8.14
CA GLY A 25 9.70 13.74 -7.32
C GLY A 25 8.81 12.99 -6.33
N GLN A 26 7.49 13.03 -6.48
CA GLN A 26 6.56 12.37 -5.55
C GLN A 26 6.05 11.05 -6.09
N ALA A 27 5.87 10.08 -5.21
CA ALA A 27 5.27 8.80 -5.52
C ALA A 27 4.26 8.38 -4.43
N TRP A 28 3.46 7.37 -4.74
CA TRP A 28 2.59 6.71 -3.78
C TRP A 28 3.10 5.31 -3.49
N GLN A 29 3.33 5.02 -2.21
CA GLN A 29 3.55 3.68 -1.72
C GLN A 29 2.22 3.09 -1.25
N ILE A 30 1.80 1.99 -1.87
CA ILE A 30 0.58 1.26 -1.56
C ILE A 30 0.98 -0.01 -0.80
N THR A 31 0.55 -0.13 0.45
CA THR A 31 0.90 -1.25 1.34
C THR A 31 -0.34 -1.98 1.81
N THR A 32 -0.30 -3.31 1.74
CA THR A 32 -1.31 -4.21 2.32
C THR A 32 -0.69 -5.11 3.37
N MET A 33 -1.25 -5.11 4.57
CA MET A 33 -0.81 -5.97 5.67
C MET A 33 -1.95 -6.28 6.65
N LYS A 34 -1.77 -7.33 7.44
CA LYS A 34 -2.64 -7.62 8.59
C LYS A 34 -2.29 -6.67 9.74
N ARG A 35 -3.28 -5.91 10.22
CA ARG A 35 -3.20 -5.08 11.41
C ARG A 35 -3.43 -5.91 12.68
N SER A 36 -2.97 -5.38 13.82
CA SER A 36 -3.16 -6.00 15.14
C SER A 36 -4.62 -6.20 15.52
N ASN A 37 -5.53 -5.38 14.99
CA ASN A 37 -6.98 -5.50 15.16
C ASN A 37 -7.61 -6.65 14.33
N GLY A 38 -6.81 -7.45 13.63
CA GLY A 38 -7.28 -8.59 12.84
C GLY A 38 -7.82 -8.25 11.46
N LEU A 39 -7.73 -6.98 11.02
CA LEU A 39 -8.07 -6.57 9.66
C LEU A 39 -6.87 -6.72 8.73
N VAL A 40 -7.08 -7.22 7.52
CA VAL A 40 -6.16 -6.97 6.41
C VAL A 40 -6.57 -5.64 5.79
N SER A 41 -5.64 -4.68 5.75
CA SER A 41 -5.89 -3.34 5.23
C SER A 41 -4.91 -3.01 4.12
N CYS A 42 -5.41 -2.41 3.04
CA CYS A 42 -4.64 -1.74 2.00
C CYS A 42 -4.76 -0.23 2.19
N SER A 43 -3.62 0.45 2.22
CA SER A 43 -3.54 1.91 2.30
C SER A 43 -2.44 2.43 1.40
N ALA A 44 -2.59 3.67 0.94
CA ALA A 44 -1.54 4.38 0.21
C ALA A 44 -1.05 5.58 1.01
N ILE A 45 0.24 5.87 0.89
CA ILE A 45 0.87 7.06 1.44
C ILE A 45 1.67 7.76 0.35
N GLN A 46 1.49 9.08 0.24
CA GLN A 46 2.29 9.91 -0.65
C GLN A 46 3.60 10.27 0.03
N GLY A 47 4.69 10.27 -0.73
CA GLY A 47 6.00 10.64 -0.24
C GLY A 47 6.94 11.02 -1.37
N ASP A 48 8.14 11.42 -0.99
CA ASP A 48 9.24 11.75 -1.90
C ASP A 48 9.98 10.47 -2.29
N ASP A 49 10.20 10.31 -3.59
CA ASP A 49 10.98 9.22 -4.18
C ASP A 49 12.18 9.80 -4.92
N ASN A 50 13.35 9.69 -4.27
CA ASN A 50 14.62 10.17 -4.83
C ASN A 50 15.34 9.10 -5.66
N GLY A 51 14.64 8.04 -6.10
CA GLY A 51 15.18 6.96 -6.94
C GLY A 51 15.85 5.82 -6.16
N ASP A 52 16.49 6.13 -5.02
CA ASP A 52 17.10 5.12 -4.15
C ASP A 52 16.28 4.83 -2.88
N MET A 53 15.50 5.82 -2.41
CA MET A 53 14.77 5.73 -1.15
C MET A 53 13.45 6.49 -1.23
N PHE A 54 12.38 5.80 -0.84
CA PHE A 54 11.08 6.41 -0.57
C PHE A 54 11.05 6.93 0.86
N SER A 55 10.60 8.16 1.05
CA SER A 55 10.43 8.79 2.36
C SER A 55 9.11 9.56 2.42
N TYR A 56 8.53 9.70 3.61
CA TYR A 56 7.29 10.42 3.78
C TYR A 56 7.26 11.16 5.12
N GLU A 57 6.59 12.31 5.14
CA GLU A 57 6.37 13.03 6.38
C GLU A 57 5.41 12.29 7.31
N MET A 58 5.83 12.01 8.55
CA MET A 58 5.06 11.19 9.48
C MET A 58 3.68 11.78 9.83
N PHE A 59 3.54 13.11 9.84
CA PHE A 59 2.29 13.80 10.20
C PHE A 59 1.64 14.57 9.05
N GLY A 60 2.42 15.00 8.04
CA GLY A 60 1.95 15.77 6.90
C GLY A 60 1.59 14.94 5.67
N ALA A 61 2.10 13.71 5.56
CA ALA A 61 1.88 12.90 4.37
C ALA A 61 0.40 12.58 4.15
N LYS A 62 -0.04 12.77 2.90
CA LYS A 62 -1.38 12.38 2.47
C LYS A 62 -1.50 10.85 2.54
N ARG A 63 -2.55 10.38 3.19
CA ARG A 63 -2.85 8.95 3.37
C ARG A 63 -4.23 8.63 2.84
N LEU A 64 -4.34 7.50 2.16
CA LEU A 64 -5.60 6.96 1.65
C LEU A 64 -5.84 5.58 2.25
N GLU A 65 -7.03 5.37 2.80
CA GLU A 65 -7.51 4.02 3.11
C GLU A 65 -8.26 3.50 1.88
N LEU A 66 -7.78 2.39 1.31
CA LEU A 66 -8.23 1.93 -0.01
C LEU A 66 -9.13 0.69 0.08
N ALA A 67 -8.74 -0.28 0.90
CA ALA A 67 -9.54 -1.49 1.10
C ALA A 67 -9.27 -2.08 2.49
N LYS A 68 -10.27 -2.73 3.07
CA LYS A 68 -10.13 -3.47 4.33
C LYS A 68 -11.05 -4.67 4.39
N GLU A 69 -10.56 -5.76 4.96
CA GLU A 69 -11.32 -6.99 5.14
C GLU A 69 -10.97 -7.65 6.47
N LYS A 70 -11.97 -8.15 7.20
CA LYS A 70 -11.76 -8.91 8.44
C LYS A 70 -11.43 -10.36 8.10
N THR A 71 -10.15 -10.67 8.00
CA THR A 71 -9.67 -11.99 7.56
C THR A 71 -8.27 -12.29 8.10
N ASN A 72 -7.81 -13.53 7.90
CA ASN A 72 -6.44 -13.91 8.22
C ASN A 72 -5.46 -13.32 7.20
N GLY A 73 -4.24 -13.01 7.65
CA GLY A 73 -3.17 -12.45 6.82
C GLY A 73 -2.48 -13.53 5.97
N THR A 74 -3.27 -14.39 5.32
CA THR A 74 -2.78 -15.39 4.37
C THR A 74 -2.35 -14.69 3.08
N GLU A 75 -1.48 -15.35 2.30
CA GLU A 75 -1.02 -14.80 1.02
C GLU A 75 -2.18 -14.47 0.07
N ALA A 76 -3.17 -15.37 -0.01
CA ALA A 76 -4.35 -15.19 -0.85
C ALA A 76 -5.20 -13.98 -0.43
N ALA A 77 -5.41 -13.79 0.88
CA ALA A 77 -6.14 -12.64 1.40
C ALA A 77 -5.40 -11.32 1.10
N ILE A 78 -4.08 -11.31 1.30
CA ILE A 78 -3.23 -10.15 0.99
C ILE A 78 -3.29 -9.81 -0.50
N LYS A 79 -3.14 -10.80 -1.39
CA LYS A 79 -3.27 -10.61 -2.85
C LYS A 79 -4.62 -10.01 -3.23
N ARG A 80 -5.72 -10.57 -2.70
CA ARG A 80 -7.07 -10.09 -3.00
C ARG A 80 -7.30 -8.65 -2.51
N VAL A 81 -6.98 -8.36 -1.25
CA VAL A 81 -7.19 -7.02 -0.67
C VAL A 81 -6.27 -5.99 -1.33
N HIS A 82 -5.03 -6.37 -1.69
CA HIS A 82 -4.13 -5.49 -2.42
C HIS A 82 -4.66 -5.17 -3.82
N ALA A 83 -5.13 -6.17 -4.58
CA ALA A 83 -5.74 -5.94 -5.89
C ALA A 83 -6.97 -5.02 -5.80
N ALA A 84 -7.84 -5.21 -4.80
CA ALA A 84 -8.98 -4.33 -4.56
C ALA A 84 -8.52 -2.89 -4.24
N GLY A 85 -7.47 -2.74 -3.43
CA GLY A 85 -6.91 -1.43 -3.12
C GLY A 85 -6.28 -0.72 -4.31
N ILE A 86 -5.62 -1.45 -5.23
CA ILE A 86 -5.09 -0.89 -6.48
C ILE A 86 -6.22 -0.32 -7.33
N LEU A 87 -7.31 -1.07 -7.52
CA LEU A 87 -8.47 -0.61 -8.30
C LEU A 87 -9.09 0.64 -7.68
N GLU A 88 -9.23 0.69 -6.36
CA GLU A 88 -9.75 1.86 -5.68
C GLU A 88 -8.81 3.07 -5.78
N PHE A 89 -7.50 2.84 -5.70
CA PHE A 89 -6.51 3.89 -5.89
C PHE A 89 -6.58 4.49 -7.30
N GLU A 90 -6.61 3.65 -8.34
CA GLU A 90 -6.77 4.09 -9.73
C GLU A 90 -8.07 4.86 -9.93
N ARG A 91 -9.16 4.44 -9.28
CA ARG A 91 -10.45 5.14 -9.30
C ARG A 91 -10.33 6.55 -8.70
N ILE A 92 -9.64 6.69 -7.57
CA ILE A 92 -9.44 7.99 -6.91
C ILE A 92 -8.54 8.91 -7.74
N GLN A 93 -7.48 8.39 -8.37
CA GLN A 93 -6.54 9.22 -9.15
C GLN A 93 -7.11 9.73 -10.48
N ARG A 94 -8.19 9.13 -10.98
CA ARG A 94 -8.87 9.56 -12.22
C ARG A 94 -9.91 10.67 -12.00
N HIS A 95 -10.16 11.07 -10.76
CA HIS A 95 -11.12 12.10 -10.36
C HIS A 95 -10.41 13.25 -9.65
#